data_AF-A0A1C5MHV4-F1
#
_entry.id   AF-A0A1C5MHV4-F1
#
_cell.length_a   1.000
_cell.length_b   1.000
_cell.length_c   1.000
_cell.angle_alpha   90.00
_cell.angle_beta   90.00
_cell.angle_gamma   90.00
#
_symmetry.space_group_name_H-M   'P 1'
#
loop_
_entity.id
_entity.type
_entity.pdbx_description
1 polymer ?
#
loop_
_entity_poly.entity_id
_entity_poly.type
_entity_poly.pdbx_seq_one_letter_code
_entity_poly.pdbx_strand_id
1 'polypeptide(L)'
;MQVRYEKDNKEKIPFEHYLEEFAAIDPKEAAARVGVPWHEETQEFEVRMMQKAFLVKWPECTIRKANPFDEGYGAMEDGVPPKIMAIRFLTRGVYSEGTGKFLTYREVPHGEVYYRQFNGRCMMRLAFSYGNKLQEFKNKMEALGAVNCGHGDAGYEFEFINGHRVQFLLWAGDEEFPPSSQILFSDNFPLSFEAEDLAVVGDIAIGTLKKMKEDFTMGFSTVPCNEFVEVLASKAPVPGGGGASALVGAIGTALGNMVGSLTVGKKKYADVEAEMQELKAKCDVLQKELLTLVEKDAEVFEPLSKAYGMPRETEEEKAEKARVMEIVLKDACSVPMEIMEKCCEAIELIKEFAAKGSALAISDAGVGAVFCKAALEGASLNVYINTKSMKNREYAEELNAKADAMLAKYPPMADEIFASVLGRLK
;
A
#
# COMPACT_ATOMS: atom_id res chain seq x y z
N MET A 1 -15.72 -2.79 -52.07
CA MET A 1 -14.54 -2.48 -51.25
C MET A 1 -15.00 -1.57 -50.12
N GLN A 2 -15.37 -2.15 -48.96
CA GLN A 2 -15.72 -1.37 -47.77
C GLN A 2 -14.42 -0.83 -47.18
N VAL A 3 -14.20 0.47 -47.32
CA VAL A 3 -13.10 1.16 -46.61
C VAL A 3 -13.48 1.16 -45.13
N ARG A 4 -12.83 0.29 -44.35
CA ARG A 4 -12.84 0.37 -42.88
C ARG A 4 -12.13 1.66 -42.50
N TYR A 5 -12.87 2.66 -42.03
CA TYR A 5 -12.29 3.76 -41.27
C TYR A 5 -11.82 3.20 -39.92
N GLU A 6 -10.50 3.12 -39.72
CA GLU A 6 -9.93 2.81 -38.40
C GLU A 6 -10.25 3.94 -37.42
N LYS A 7 -10.71 3.57 -36.22
CA LYS A 7 -11.20 4.48 -35.16
C LYS A 7 -10.10 5.34 -34.48
N ASP A 8 -8.85 5.26 -34.93
CA ASP A 8 -7.66 5.66 -34.15
C ASP A 8 -6.94 6.92 -34.66
N ASN A 9 -7.59 7.67 -35.55
CA ASN A 9 -6.95 8.77 -36.28
C ASN A 9 -6.64 10.02 -35.43
N LYS A 10 -7.20 10.14 -34.23
CA LYS A 10 -7.05 11.33 -33.36
C LYS A 10 -5.75 11.35 -32.55
N GLU A 11 -5.18 10.19 -32.23
CA GLU A 11 -3.95 10.07 -31.42
C GLU A 11 -2.73 9.68 -32.26
N LYS A 12 -2.93 8.92 -33.35
CA LYS A 12 -1.84 8.51 -34.26
C LYS A 12 -1.16 9.69 -34.96
N ILE A 13 -1.93 10.61 -35.55
CA ILE A 13 -1.37 11.74 -36.31
C ILE A 13 -0.53 12.68 -35.41
N PRO A 14 -0.98 13.08 -34.21
CA PRO A 14 -0.13 13.84 -33.30
C PRO A 14 1.14 13.09 -32.87
N PHE A 15 1.05 11.78 -32.61
CA PHE A 15 2.20 11.01 -32.14
C PHE A 15 3.29 10.88 -33.19
N GLU A 16 2.93 10.60 -34.45
CA GLU A 16 3.90 10.51 -35.56
C GLU A 16 4.66 11.83 -35.74
N HIS A 17 3.96 12.97 -35.69
CA HIS A 17 4.59 14.28 -35.75
C HIS A 17 5.61 14.52 -34.62
N TYR A 18 5.24 14.21 -33.37
CA TYR A 18 6.18 14.34 -32.25
C TYR A 18 7.33 13.34 -32.34
N LEU A 19 7.10 12.14 -32.89
CA LEU A 19 8.14 11.14 -33.07
C LEU A 19 9.18 11.59 -34.11
N GLU A 20 8.78 12.29 -35.17
CA GLU A 20 9.70 12.93 -36.11
C GLU A 20 10.55 14.01 -35.44
N GLU A 21 9.93 14.88 -34.60
CA GLU A 21 10.68 15.87 -33.81
C GLU A 21 11.69 15.18 -32.88
N PHE A 22 11.28 14.10 -32.22
CA PHE A 22 12.13 13.34 -31.31
C PHE A 22 13.30 12.66 -32.04
N ALA A 23 13.07 12.07 -33.21
CA ALA A 23 14.10 11.44 -34.00
C ALA A 23 15.16 12.44 -34.51
N ALA A 24 14.78 13.73 -34.64
CA ALA A 24 15.65 14.77 -35.15
C ALA A 24 16.58 15.42 -34.11
N ILE A 25 16.41 15.13 -32.81
CA ILE A 25 17.24 15.75 -31.75
C ILE A 25 18.62 15.08 -31.64
N ASP A 26 19.61 15.85 -31.15
CA ASP A 26 20.82 15.26 -30.56
C ASP A 26 20.50 14.78 -29.13
N PRO A 27 20.61 13.47 -28.83
CA PRO A 27 20.21 12.94 -27.54
C PRO A 27 21.11 13.39 -26.39
N LYS A 28 22.40 13.65 -26.62
CA LYS A 28 23.32 14.13 -25.58
C LYS A 28 22.99 15.57 -25.21
N GLU A 29 22.73 16.41 -26.21
CA GLU A 29 22.32 17.80 -25.97
C GLU A 29 20.95 17.87 -25.30
N ALA A 30 19.99 17.05 -25.73
CA ALA A 30 18.66 16.98 -25.13
C ALA A 30 18.74 16.55 -23.65
N ALA A 31 19.48 15.47 -23.36
CA ALA A 31 19.64 14.96 -22.00
C ALA A 31 20.28 16.01 -21.07
N ALA A 32 21.32 16.70 -21.55
CA ALA A 32 21.96 17.79 -20.81
C ALA A 32 21.02 18.98 -20.58
N ARG A 33 20.22 19.38 -21.59
CA ARG A 33 19.27 20.49 -21.50
C ARG A 33 18.20 20.25 -20.43
N VAL A 34 17.65 19.04 -20.38
CA VAL A 34 16.56 18.69 -19.45
C VAL A 34 17.04 18.11 -18.13
N GLY A 35 18.33 17.82 -18.00
CA GLY A 35 18.94 17.29 -16.77
C GLY A 35 18.56 15.83 -16.49
N VAL A 36 18.50 14.99 -17.52
CA VAL A 36 18.21 13.54 -17.37
C VAL A 36 19.41 12.69 -17.80
N PRO A 37 19.61 11.48 -17.22
CA PRO A 37 20.65 10.58 -17.69
C PRO A 37 20.44 10.13 -19.15
N TRP A 38 21.55 10.06 -19.89
CA TRP A 38 21.61 9.46 -21.22
C TRP A 38 22.51 8.22 -21.19
N HIS A 39 21.96 7.08 -21.58
CA HIS A 39 22.65 5.81 -21.63
C HIS A 39 23.14 5.55 -23.05
N GLU A 40 24.40 5.87 -23.35
CA GLU A 40 24.95 5.81 -24.72
C GLU A 40 24.96 4.40 -25.32
N GLU A 41 25.20 3.37 -24.50
CA GLU A 41 25.22 1.97 -24.94
C GLU A 41 23.85 1.47 -25.40
N THR A 42 22.78 1.84 -24.68
CA THR A 42 21.42 1.41 -25.00
C THR A 42 20.65 2.45 -25.81
N GLN A 43 21.20 3.65 -25.99
CA GLN A 43 20.54 4.81 -26.60
C GLN A 43 19.20 5.14 -25.93
N GLU A 44 19.18 5.16 -24.59
CA GLU A 44 17.98 5.41 -23.80
C GLU A 44 18.16 6.63 -22.90
N PHE A 45 17.11 7.45 -22.79
CA PHE A 45 16.99 8.46 -21.74
C PHE A 45 16.37 7.85 -20.48
N GLU A 46 16.83 8.24 -19.30
CA GLU A 46 16.18 7.88 -18.04
C GLU A 46 15.27 9.00 -17.54
N VAL A 47 13.98 8.89 -17.83
CA VAL A 47 12.96 9.89 -17.50
C VAL A 47 12.13 9.38 -16.33
N ARG A 48 11.96 10.22 -15.32
CA ARG A 48 11.02 9.97 -14.22
C ARG A 48 9.67 10.53 -14.57
N MET A 49 8.61 9.72 -14.47
CA MET A 49 7.23 10.19 -14.58
C MET A 49 6.35 9.53 -13.52
N MET A 50 5.49 10.30 -12.86
CA MET A 50 4.67 9.85 -11.74
C MET A 50 5.54 9.08 -10.73
N GLN A 51 6.56 9.73 -10.16
CA GLN A 51 7.51 9.16 -9.18
C GLN A 51 8.40 7.98 -9.64
N LYS A 52 8.13 7.32 -10.78
CA LYS A 52 8.88 6.16 -11.26
C LYS A 52 9.83 6.48 -12.40
N ALA A 53 10.96 5.79 -12.46
CA ALA A 53 11.96 5.91 -13.53
C ALA A 53 11.67 4.96 -14.69
N PHE A 54 11.80 5.47 -15.90
CA PHE A 54 11.60 4.74 -17.14
C PHE A 54 12.73 5.02 -18.12
N LEU A 55 13.00 4.04 -18.98
CA LEU A 55 13.96 4.14 -20.05
C LEU A 55 13.22 4.37 -21.36
N VAL A 56 13.51 5.50 -22.00
CA VAL A 56 12.90 5.96 -23.25
C VAL A 56 13.92 5.82 -24.37
N LYS A 57 13.72 4.85 -25.25
CA LYS A 57 14.63 4.56 -26.38
C LYS A 57 14.55 5.65 -27.44
N TRP A 58 15.69 6.11 -27.91
CA TRP A 58 15.80 6.94 -29.11
C TRP A 58 16.24 6.10 -30.32
N PRO A 59 15.71 6.35 -31.53
CA PRO A 59 14.67 7.35 -31.88
C PRO A 59 13.21 6.84 -31.78
N GLU A 60 12.98 5.56 -31.48
CA GLU A 60 11.65 4.93 -31.65
C GLU A 60 10.65 5.24 -30.53
N CYS A 61 11.08 5.87 -29.43
CA CYS A 61 10.28 6.15 -28.24
C CYS A 61 9.61 4.87 -27.67
N THR A 62 10.30 3.73 -27.72
CA THR A 62 9.88 2.55 -26.97
C THR A 62 10.21 2.76 -25.48
N ILE A 63 9.26 2.46 -24.61
CA ILE A 63 9.37 2.72 -23.17
C ILE A 63 9.34 1.42 -22.39
N ARG A 64 10.21 1.31 -21.38
CA ARG A 64 10.19 0.27 -20.35
C ARG A 64 10.52 0.89 -18.98
N LYS A 65 10.09 0.25 -17.89
CA LYS A 65 10.55 0.65 -16.55
C LYS A 65 12.07 0.50 -16.42
N ALA A 66 12.70 1.40 -15.69
CA ALA A 66 14.13 1.30 -15.38
C ALA A 66 14.41 0.11 -14.46
N ASN A 67 13.51 -0.17 -13.51
CA ASN A 67 13.52 -1.39 -12.71
C ASN A 67 12.56 -2.44 -13.32
N PRO A 68 13.07 -3.53 -13.93
CA PRO A 68 12.23 -4.56 -14.53
C PRO A 68 11.46 -5.42 -13.50
N PHE A 69 11.82 -5.34 -12.23
CA PHE A 69 11.14 -6.07 -11.14
C PHE A 69 10.02 -5.25 -10.48
N ASP A 70 9.79 -4.01 -10.93
CA ASP A 70 8.69 -3.19 -10.44
C ASP A 70 7.37 -3.60 -11.12
N GLU A 71 6.63 -4.46 -10.44
CA GLU A 71 5.29 -4.92 -10.84
C GLU A 71 4.17 -3.89 -10.60
N GLY A 72 4.48 -2.74 -9.99
CA GLY A 72 3.50 -1.68 -9.72
C GLY A 72 3.06 -0.94 -10.99
N TYR A 73 2.35 0.18 -10.84
CA TYR A 73 1.84 0.94 -12.00
C TYR A 73 2.95 1.38 -12.97
N GLY A 74 2.59 1.50 -14.25
CA GLY A 74 3.43 1.99 -15.33
C GLY A 74 2.80 3.18 -16.04
N ALA A 75 3.04 4.40 -15.54
CA ALA A 75 2.42 5.62 -16.09
C ALA A 75 2.76 5.85 -17.58
N MET A 76 3.89 5.32 -18.07
CA MET A 76 4.33 5.42 -19.46
C MET A 76 4.29 4.10 -20.24
N GLU A 77 3.90 2.98 -19.63
CA GLU A 77 3.86 1.66 -20.30
C GLU A 77 2.68 1.58 -21.28
N ASP A 78 1.55 2.20 -20.94
CA ASP A 78 0.32 2.17 -21.73
C ASP A 78 -0.21 3.55 -22.12
N GLY A 79 -0.37 3.77 -23.43
CA GLY A 79 -1.05 4.95 -23.99
C GLY A 79 -0.12 5.94 -24.69
N VAL A 80 -0.69 6.70 -25.63
CA VAL A 80 0.01 7.70 -26.42
C VAL A 80 0.30 9.01 -25.64
N PRO A 81 -0.60 9.54 -24.79
CA PRO A 81 -0.36 10.82 -24.12
C PRO A 81 0.90 10.88 -23.24
N PRO A 82 1.23 9.88 -22.40
CA PRO A 82 2.48 9.88 -21.63
C PRO A 82 3.73 9.89 -22.52
N LYS A 83 3.69 9.22 -23.66
CA LYS A 83 4.80 9.21 -24.64
C LYS A 83 5.00 10.58 -25.26
N ILE A 84 3.92 11.22 -25.70
CA ILE A 84 3.97 12.60 -26.22
C ILE A 84 4.51 13.55 -25.16
N MET A 85 4.09 13.40 -23.90
CA MET A 85 4.59 14.22 -22.79
C MET A 85 6.10 14.06 -22.58
N ALA A 86 6.60 12.82 -22.59
CA ALA A 86 8.03 12.54 -22.49
C ALA A 86 8.81 13.11 -23.69
N ILE A 87 8.28 12.94 -24.92
CA ILE A 87 8.89 13.52 -26.13
C ILE A 87 8.96 15.04 -26.00
N ARG A 88 7.85 15.72 -25.69
CA ARG A 88 7.82 17.19 -25.56
C ARG A 88 8.79 17.68 -24.49
N PHE A 89 8.89 16.97 -23.36
CA PHE A 89 9.88 17.28 -22.34
C PHE A 89 11.30 17.17 -22.90
N LEU A 90 11.64 16.05 -23.55
CA LEU A 90 12.97 15.82 -24.11
C LEU A 90 13.31 16.77 -25.27
N THR A 91 12.34 17.17 -26.09
CA THR A 91 12.58 18.04 -27.26
C THR A 91 12.59 19.52 -26.91
N ARG A 92 11.76 19.96 -25.95
CA ARG A 92 11.50 21.39 -25.69
C ARG A 92 11.74 21.83 -24.24
N GLY A 93 11.79 20.89 -23.30
CA GLY A 93 11.95 21.19 -21.88
C GLY A 93 13.32 21.72 -21.51
N VAL A 94 13.42 22.21 -20.27
CA VAL A 94 14.67 22.68 -19.66
C VAL A 94 14.77 22.19 -18.21
N TYR A 95 15.98 21.88 -17.77
CA TYR A 95 16.24 21.62 -16.36
C TYR A 95 15.92 22.87 -15.54
N SER A 96 15.12 22.70 -14.49
CA SER A 96 14.74 23.78 -13.60
C SER A 96 14.33 23.24 -12.23
N GLU A 97 14.65 23.99 -11.19
CA GLU A 97 14.19 23.71 -9.82
C GLU A 97 13.09 24.68 -9.44
N GLY A 98 11.98 24.16 -8.89
CA GLY A 98 10.91 24.99 -8.35
C GLY A 98 11.33 25.68 -7.06
N THR A 99 10.75 26.86 -6.79
CA THR A 99 11.05 27.62 -5.55
C THR A 99 10.27 27.11 -4.33
N GLY A 100 9.43 26.09 -4.52
CA GLY A 100 8.45 25.61 -3.56
C GLY A 100 7.07 26.28 -3.69
N LYS A 101 6.92 27.22 -4.62
CA LYS A 101 5.62 27.83 -4.93
C LYS A 101 4.83 26.97 -5.91
N PHE A 102 3.51 27.05 -5.79
CA PHE A 102 2.56 26.36 -6.64
C PHE A 102 1.59 27.37 -7.27
N LEU A 103 1.30 27.16 -8.55
CA LEU A 103 0.42 27.95 -9.39
C LEU A 103 -0.87 27.17 -9.63
N THR A 104 -2.00 27.86 -9.50
CA THR A 104 -3.25 27.40 -10.09
C THR A 104 -3.14 27.40 -11.62
N TYR A 105 -3.98 26.63 -12.31
CA TYR A 105 -3.99 26.63 -13.77
C TYR A 105 -4.20 28.03 -14.38
N ARG A 106 -4.95 28.92 -13.71
CA ARG A 106 -5.19 30.29 -14.20
C ARG A 106 -3.95 31.19 -14.12
N GLU A 107 -3.05 30.90 -13.19
CA GLU A 107 -1.81 31.65 -12.99
C GLU A 107 -0.71 31.21 -13.96
N VAL A 108 -0.85 30.06 -14.60
CA VAL A 108 0.05 29.61 -15.67
C VAL A 108 -0.12 30.51 -16.90
N PRO A 109 0.97 30.87 -17.62
CA PRO A 109 0.87 31.61 -18.88
C PRO A 109 -0.15 31.02 -19.83
N HIS A 110 -1.08 31.85 -20.32
CA HIS A 110 -2.20 31.46 -21.19
C HIS A 110 -3.22 30.48 -20.58
N GLY A 111 -3.11 30.13 -19.30
CA GLY A 111 -4.01 29.19 -18.62
C GLY A 111 -5.47 29.64 -18.55
N GLU A 112 -5.74 30.93 -18.37
CA GLU A 112 -7.12 31.46 -18.35
C GLU A 112 -7.87 31.15 -19.67
N VAL A 113 -7.17 31.14 -20.81
CA VAL A 113 -7.76 30.88 -22.14
C VAL A 113 -8.33 29.46 -22.23
N TYR A 114 -7.69 28.50 -21.59
CA TYR A 114 -8.03 27.08 -21.64
C TYR A 114 -8.64 26.55 -20.33
N TYR A 115 -8.90 27.45 -19.37
CA TYR A 115 -9.37 27.07 -18.05
C TYR A 115 -10.66 26.24 -18.09
N ARG A 116 -11.59 26.55 -19.00
CA ARG A 116 -12.86 25.81 -19.12
C ARG A 116 -12.63 24.35 -19.49
N GLN A 117 -11.71 24.10 -20.42
CA GLN A 117 -11.34 22.76 -20.88
C GLN A 117 -10.60 22.01 -19.77
N PHE A 118 -9.65 22.67 -19.10
CA PHE A 118 -8.93 22.11 -17.96
C PHE A 118 -9.85 21.74 -16.80
N ASN A 119 -10.77 22.64 -16.44
CA ASN A 119 -11.72 22.44 -15.34
C ASN A 119 -12.56 21.17 -15.57
N GLY A 120 -13.12 20.98 -16.77
CA GLY A 120 -13.90 19.78 -17.08
C GLY A 120 -13.04 18.50 -17.16
N ARG A 121 -11.90 18.57 -17.86
CA ARG A 121 -11.05 17.40 -18.14
C ARG A 121 -10.30 16.90 -16.90
N CYS A 122 -9.95 17.80 -15.98
CA CYS A 122 -9.05 17.53 -14.87
C CYS A 122 -9.74 17.76 -13.52
N MET A 123 -10.11 18.99 -13.16
CA MET A 123 -10.63 19.30 -11.81
C MET A 123 -11.96 18.62 -11.51
N MET A 124 -12.96 18.75 -12.38
CA MET A 124 -14.25 18.07 -12.20
C MET A 124 -14.07 16.56 -12.25
N ARG A 125 -13.22 16.05 -13.14
CA ARG A 125 -12.95 14.61 -13.24
C ARG A 125 -12.30 14.07 -11.96
N LEU A 126 -11.33 14.77 -11.37
CA LEU A 126 -10.70 14.40 -10.11
C LEU A 126 -11.75 14.39 -8.98
N ALA A 127 -12.52 15.49 -8.87
CA ALA A 127 -13.59 15.64 -7.88
C ALA A 127 -14.65 14.53 -8.00
N PHE A 128 -15.15 14.24 -9.19
CA PHE A 128 -16.15 13.18 -9.37
C PHE A 128 -15.58 11.76 -9.21
N SER A 129 -14.28 11.57 -9.48
CA SER A 129 -13.67 10.25 -9.33
C SER A 129 -13.44 9.90 -7.86
N TYR A 130 -13.10 10.88 -7.02
CA TYR A 130 -12.59 10.64 -5.68
C TYR A 130 -13.26 11.43 -4.55
N GLY A 131 -14.08 12.42 -4.86
CA GLY A 131 -14.66 13.33 -3.86
C GLY A 131 -15.54 12.65 -2.81
N ASN A 132 -16.21 11.55 -3.17
CA ASN A 132 -16.96 10.71 -2.24
C ASN A 132 -16.18 9.47 -1.77
N LYS A 133 -14.88 9.42 -2.11
CA LYS A 133 -13.99 8.30 -1.88
C LYS A 133 -12.61 8.79 -1.40
N LEU A 134 -12.62 9.73 -0.45
CA LEU A 134 -11.41 10.38 0.03
C LEU A 134 -10.35 9.39 0.51
N GLN A 135 -10.77 8.30 1.17
CA GLN A 135 -9.83 7.29 1.65
C GLN A 135 -9.17 6.51 0.50
N GLU A 136 -9.94 6.14 -0.55
CA GLU A 136 -9.38 5.50 -1.76
C GLU A 136 -8.32 6.42 -2.39
N PHE A 137 -8.59 7.72 -2.44
CA PHE A 137 -7.66 8.72 -2.94
C PHE A 137 -6.40 8.82 -2.07
N LYS A 138 -6.53 8.97 -0.75
CA LYS A 138 -5.40 9.02 0.19
C LYS A 138 -4.48 7.81 0.01
N ASN A 139 -5.05 6.62 0.01
CA ASN A 139 -4.31 5.37 -0.14
C ASN A 139 -3.56 5.33 -1.49
N LYS A 140 -4.21 5.70 -2.59
CA LYS A 140 -3.57 5.72 -3.92
C LYS A 140 -2.45 6.76 -4.00
N MET A 141 -2.61 7.93 -3.39
CA MET A 141 -1.57 8.96 -3.33
C MET A 141 -0.38 8.52 -2.48
N GLU A 142 -0.61 7.88 -1.34
CA GLU A 142 0.46 7.34 -0.49
C GLU A 142 1.20 6.19 -1.17
N ALA A 143 0.49 5.27 -1.81
CA ALA A 143 1.07 4.19 -2.61
C ALA A 143 1.87 4.71 -3.83
N LEU A 144 1.52 5.89 -4.35
CA LEU A 144 2.30 6.58 -5.38
C LEU A 144 3.66 7.07 -4.83
N GLY A 145 3.79 7.23 -3.50
CA GLY A 145 4.89 7.94 -2.84
C GLY A 145 4.66 9.46 -2.79
N ALA A 146 3.41 9.92 -2.88
CA ALA A 146 3.07 11.33 -2.73
C ALA A 146 3.14 11.77 -1.26
N VAL A 147 3.44 13.05 -1.03
CA VAL A 147 3.57 13.63 0.30
C VAL A 147 2.30 14.42 0.63
N ASN A 148 1.70 14.17 1.78
CA ASN A 148 0.55 14.94 2.24
C ASN A 148 0.96 16.40 2.51
N CYS A 149 0.25 17.34 1.88
CA CYS A 149 0.54 18.78 1.99
C CYS A 149 -0.41 19.54 2.94
N GLY A 150 -1.33 18.85 3.63
CA GLY A 150 -2.17 19.42 4.68
C GLY A 150 -3.27 20.38 4.19
N HIS A 151 -3.66 20.30 2.92
CA HIS A 151 -4.67 21.17 2.31
C HIS A 151 -5.89 20.37 1.82
N GLY A 152 -7.09 20.94 1.96
CA GLY A 152 -8.35 20.23 1.68
C GLY A 152 -8.63 19.09 2.68
N ASP A 153 -9.61 18.25 2.38
CA ASP A 153 -9.87 17.01 3.14
C ASP A 153 -8.86 15.91 2.80
N ALA A 154 -8.28 16.00 1.59
CA ALA A 154 -7.13 15.24 1.15
C ALA A 154 -6.29 16.06 0.16
N GLY A 155 -5.03 16.33 0.53
CA GLY A 155 -4.10 17.12 -0.29
C GLY A 155 -2.74 16.46 -0.38
N TYR A 156 -2.27 16.18 -1.59
CA TYR A 156 -0.99 15.49 -1.81
C TYR A 156 -0.18 16.10 -2.94
N GLU A 157 1.13 16.11 -2.74
CA GLU A 157 2.16 16.56 -3.66
C GLU A 157 2.98 15.38 -4.20
N PHE A 158 3.25 15.35 -5.49
CA PHE A 158 4.08 14.31 -6.10
C PHE A 158 4.88 14.85 -7.30
N GLU A 159 6.01 14.21 -7.60
CA GLU A 159 6.74 14.47 -8.83
C GLU A 159 5.98 13.88 -10.02
N PHE A 160 5.57 14.74 -10.95
CA PHE A 160 4.94 14.32 -12.19
C PHE A 160 5.96 13.96 -13.26
N ILE A 161 6.98 14.81 -13.50
CA ILE A 161 8.07 14.51 -14.43
C ILE A 161 9.35 15.24 -14.01
N ASN A 162 10.46 14.51 -13.82
CA ASN A 162 11.81 15.02 -13.46
C ASN A 162 11.83 16.41 -12.79
N GLY A 163 11.54 16.48 -11.49
CA GLY A 163 11.56 17.74 -10.71
C GLY A 163 10.32 18.65 -10.84
N HIS A 164 9.44 18.42 -11.82
CA HIS A 164 8.18 19.16 -11.97
C HIS A 164 7.09 18.48 -11.13
N ARG A 165 6.62 19.18 -10.10
CA ARG A 165 5.71 18.67 -9.06
C ARG A 165 4.29 19.19 -9.18
N VAL A 166 3.32 18.33 -8.89
CA VAL A 166 1.89 18.63 -8.95
C VAL A 166 1.27 18.41 -7.57
N GLN A 167 0.30 19.25 -7.19
CA GLN A 167 -0.54 19.04 -6.02
C GLN A 167 -1.98 18.76 -6.44
N PHE A 168 -2.57 17.71 -5.88
CA PHE A 168 -3.99 17.40 -5.98
C PHE A 168 -4.64 17.68 -4.63
N LEU A 169 -5.58 18.62 -4.61
CA LEU A 169 -6.35 19.01 -3.43
C LEU A 169 -7.81 18.64 -3.65
N LEU A 170 -8.42 17.99 -2.67
CA LEU A 170 -9.77 17.46 -2.76
C LEU A 170 -10.59 17.84 -1.53
N TRP A 171 -11.80 18.30 -1.76
CA TRP A 171 -12.82 18.54 -0.74
C TRP A 171 -14.00 17.60 -1.01
N ALA A 172 -14.43 16.87 0.03
CA ALA A 172 -15.61 16.02 -0.05
C ALA A 172 -16.86 16.86 -0.30
N GLY A 173 -17.83 16.23 -0.95
CA GLY A 173 -19.17 16.80 -1.03
C GLY A 173 -19.91 16.56 0.28
N ASP A 174 -20.83 17.45 0.60
CA ASP A 174 -21.80 17.30 1.68
C ASP A 174 -23.23 17.41 1.11
N GLU A 175 -24.24 17.53 1.99
CA GLU A 175 -25.64 17.64 1.57
C GLU A 175 -25.94 18.94 0.80
N GLU A 176 -25.11 19.97 0.94
CA GLU A 176 -25.31 21.32 0.41
C GLU A 176 -24.43 21.59 -0.83
N PHE A 177 -23.22 21.04 -0.87
CA PHE A 177 -22.21 21.29 -1.89
C PHE A 177 -21.64 20.01 -2.51
N PRO A 178 -21.51 19.93 -3.85
CA PRO A 178 -20.85 18.80 -4.50
C PRO A 178 -19.35 18.77 -4.18
N PRO A 179 -18.69 17.60 -4.31
CA PRO A 179 -17.25 17.53 -4.14
C PRO A 179 -16.53 18.44 -5.13
N SER A 180 -15.41 19.00 -4.68
CA SER A 180 -14.60 19.91 -5.50
C SER A 180 -13.13 19.54 -5.41
N SER A 181 -12.33 19.97 -6.39
CA SER A 181 -10.89 19.72 -6.39
C SER A 181 -10.13 20.90 -7.00
N GLN A 182 -8.86 20.99 -6.63
CA GLN A 182 -7.90 21.93 -7.20
C GLN A 182 -6.64 21.16 -7.59
N ILE A 183 -6.10 21.49 -8.76
CA ILE A 183 -4.82 20.98 -9.23
C ILE A 183 -3.87 22.17 -9.32
N LEU A 184 -2.71 22.05 -8.68
CA LEU A 184 -1.66 23.06 -8.68
C LEU A 184 -0.38 22.51 -9.29
N PHE A 185 0.39 23.39 -9.92
CA PHE A 185 1.64 23.07 -10.61
C PHE A 185 2.76 23.87 -9.97
N SER A 186 3.89 23.22 -9.68
CA SER A 186 5.09 23.93 -9.23
C SER A 186 5.49 25.03 -10.22
N ASP A 187 6.05 26.11 -9.70
CA ASP A 187 6.36 27.33 -10.45
C ASP A 187 7.41 27.17 -11.56
N ASN A 188 8.08 26.02 -11.64
CA ASN A 188 8.97 25.66 -12.73
C ASN A 188 8.26 24.99 -13.94
N PHE A 189 7.00 24.54 -13.81
CA PHE A 189 6.24 23.96 -14.93
C PHE A 189 6.22 24.81 -16.20
N PRO A 190 5.94 26.13 -16.14
CA PRO A 190 5.88 26.98 -17.33
C PRO A 190 7.21 27.14 -18.08
N LEU A 191 8.33 26.70 -17.52
CA LEU A 191 9.63 26.73 -18.19
C LEU A 191 9.81 25.61 -19.21
N SER A 192 9.07 24.51 -19.05
CA SER A 192 9.15 23.31 -19.90
C SER A 192 7.84 22.97 -20.62
N PHE A 193 6.70 23.47 -20.12
CA PHE A 193 5.38 23.06 -20.58
C PHE A 193 4.43 24.25 -20.78
N GLU A 194 3.55 24.12 -21.77
CA GLU A 194 2.52 25.11 -22.06
C GLU A 194 1.19 24.75 -21.35
N ALA A 195 0.23 25.68 -21.31
CA ALA A 195 -1.06 25.46 -20.67
C ALA A 195 -1.80 24.23 -21.23
N GLU A 196 -1.68 23.96 -22.54
CA GLU A 196 -2.28 22.79 -23.17
C GLU A 196 -1.68 21.46 -22.64
N ASP A 197 -0.38 21.44 -22.32
CA ASP A 197 0.30 20.27 -21.75
C ASP A 197 -0.20 19.97 -20.34
N LEU A 198 -0.45 21.00 -19.54
CA LEU A 198 -0.88 20.83 -18.16
C LEU A 198 -2.27 20.16 -18.04
N ALA A 199 -3.12 20.28 -19.06
CA ALA A 199 -4.36 19.50 -19.14
C ALA A 199 -4.10 18.01 -19.40
N VAL A 200 -3.03 17.67 -20.12
CA VAL A 200 -2.58 16.29 -20.34
C VAL A 200 -1.92 15.74 -19.07
N VAL A 201 -1.20 16.57 -18.31
CA VAL A 201 -0.66 16.20 -16.98
C VAL A 201 -1.78 15.69 -16.07
N GLY A 202 -2.87 16.44 -15.94
CA GLY A 202 -4.02 16.03 -15.14
C GLY A 202 -4.67 14.73 -15.64
N ASP A 203 -4.78 14.55 -16.96
CA ASP A 203 -5.34 13.33 -17.57
C ASP A 203 -4.48 12.09 -17.26
N ILE A 204 -3.17 12.18 -17.46
CA ILE A 204 -2.20 11.12 -17.17
C ILE A 204 -2.22 10.77 -15.69
N ALA A 205 -2.14 11.76 -14.82
CA ALA A 205 -2.10 11.55 -13.37
C ALA A 205 -3.40 10.88 -12.87
N ILE A 206 -4.57 11.42 -13.23
CA ILE A 206 -5.87 10.81 -12.86
C ILE A 206 -6.03 9.43 -13.48
N GLY A 207 -5.63 9.24 -14.75
CA GLY A 207 -5.67 7.95 -15.43
C GLY A 207 -4.79 6.90 -14.76
N THR A 208 -3.60 7.30 -14.32
CA THR A 208 -2.67 6.44 -13.57
C THR A 208 -3.28 6.03 -12.23
N LEU A 209 -3.82 6.97 -11.45
CA LEU A 209 -4.48 6.67 -10.17
C LEU A 209 -5.65 5.68 -10.34
N LYS A 210 -6.41 5.79 -11.45
CA LYS A 210 -7.50 4.84 -11.75
C LYS A 210 -7.00 3.44 -12.12
N LYS A 211 -5.87 3.35 -12.83
CA LYS A 211 -5.26 2.08 -13.25
C LYS A 211 -4.45 1.40 -12.15
N MET A 212 -3.95 2.17 -11.18
CA MET A 212 -3.36 1.59 -9.97
C MET A 212 -4.39 0.65 -9.37
N LYS A 213 -4.04 -0.63 -9.29
CA LYS A 213 -4.85 -1.59 -8.55
C LYS A 213 -5.08 -1.03 -7.16
N GLU A 214 -6.26 -1.28 -6.61
CA GLU A 214 -6.47 -1.15 -5.18
C GLU A 214 -5.65 -2.27 -4.52
N ASP A 215 -4.33 -2.16 -4.52
CA ASP A 215 -3.46 -3.14 -3.86
C ASP A 215 -3.46 -2.93 -2.34
N PHE A 216 -4.38 -2.14 -1.80
CA PHE A 216 -4.61 -1.99 -0.37
C PHE A 216 -6.11 -1.81 -0.10
N THR A 217 -6.75 -2.89 0.32
CA THR A 217 -7.87 -2.87 1.25
C THR A 217 -7.57 -1.85 2.37
N MET A 218 -8.60 -1.13 2.86
CA MET A 218 -8.46 -0.31 4.06
C MET A 218 -7.69 -1.10 5.11
N GLY A 219 -6.50 -0.62 5.49
CA GLY A 219 -5.69 -1.35 6.42
C GLY A 219 -6.41 -1.39 7.77
N PHE A 220 -6.97 -2.53 8.17
CA PHE A 220 -7.56 -2.74 9.49
C PHE A 220 -6.58 -2.41 10.63
N SER A 221 -5.29 -2.46 10.37
CA SER A 221 -4.20 -2.06 11.27
C SER A 221 -3.96 -0.54 11.35
N THR A 222 -4.57 0.24 10.45
CA THR A 222 -4.37 1.70 10.32
C THR A 222 -5.60 2.55 10.64
N VAL A 223 -6.77 1.91 10.80
CA VAL A 223 -8.00 2.61 11.22
C VAL A 223 -7.99 2.89 12.73
N PRO A 224 -8.71 3.92 13.20
CA PRO A 224 -8.93 4.15 14.62
C PRO A 224 -9.53 2.93 15.34
N CYS A 225 -9.15 2.70 16.60
CA CYS A 225 -9.62 1.54 17.36
C CYS A 225 -11.15 1.44 17.45
N ASN A 226 -11.86 2.58 17.53
CA ASN A 226 -13.32 2.60 17.54
C ASN A 226 -13.89 2.09 16.21
N GLU A 227 -13.30 2.49 15.08
CA GLU A 227 -13.72 2.03 13.76
C GLU A 227 -13.45 0.53 13.58
N PHE A 228 -12.27 0.03 13.95
CA PHE A 228 -11.98 -1.40 13.89
C PHE A 228 -13.01 -2.22 14.66
N VAL A 229 -13.33 -1.81 15.90
CA VAL A 229 -14.30 -2.52 16.75
C VAL A 229 -15.73 -2.42 16.20
N GLU A 230 -16.13 -1.27 15.65
CA GLU A 230 -17.43 -1.08 15.01
C GLU A 230 -17.59 -1.98 13.78
N VAL A 231 -16.57 -2.06 12.91
CA VAL A 231 -16.60 -2.91 11.72
C VAL A 231 -16.56 -4.39 12.11
N LEU A 232 -15.72 -4.79 13.08
CA LEU A 232 -15.68 -6.16 13.61
C LEU A 232 -17.03 -6.61 14.18
N ALA A 233 -17.80 -5.71 14.78
CA ALA A 233 -19.14 -5.99 15.32
C ALA A 233 -20.26 -5.97 14.26
N SER A 234 -19.93 -5.62 13.01
CA SER A 234 -20.91 -5.43 11.94
C SER A 234 -21.25 -6.74 11.19
N LYS A 235 -22.00 -6.63 10.09
CA LYS A 235 -22.25 -7.74 9.15
C LYS A 235 -21.15 -7.90 8.10
N ALA A 236 -20.10 -7.08 8.15
CA ALA A 236 -18.98 -7.20 7.24
C ALA A 236 -18.31 -8.57 7.41
N PRO A 237 -17.85 -9.21 6.31
CA PRO A 237 -17.18 -10.50 6.38
C PRO A 237 -15.79 -10.43 7.05
N VAL A 238 -15.15 -9.25 7.01
CA VAL A 238 -13.83 -8.95 7.58
C VAL A 238 -13.86 -7.55 8.21
N PRO A 239 -13.11 -7.30 9.30
CA PRO A 239 -12.19 -8.21 9.96
C PRO A 239 -12.96 -9.26 10.78
N GLY A 240 -12.38 -10.44 10.92
CA GLY A 240 -12.97 -11.55 11.68
C GLY A 240 -12.18 -11.91 12.93
N GLY A 241 -12.42 -13.11 13.47
CA GLY A 241 -11.70 -13.61 14.64
C GLY A 241 -10.19 -13.78 14.41
N GLY A 242 -9.76 -14.10 13.19
CA GLY A 242 -8.34 -14.19 12.82
C GLY A 242 -7.63 -12.84 12.92
N GLY A 243 -8.11 -11.83 12.19
CA GLY A 243 -7.58 -10.46 12.23
C GLY A 243 -7.64 -9.84 13.64
N ALA A 244 -8.71 -10.09 14.40
CA ALA A 244 -8.78 -9.68 15.80
C ALA A 244 -7.70 -10.36 16.67
N SER A 245 -7.45 -11.67 16.46
CA SER A 245 -6.39 -12.40 17.17
C SER A 245 -5.00 -11.86 16.83
N ALA A 246 -4.74 -11.55 15.56
CA ALA A 246 -3.49 -10.91 15.13
C ALA A 246 -3.27 -9.56 15.83
N LEU A 247 -4.30 -8.71 15.88
CA LEU A 247 -4.24 -7.41 16.57
C LEU A 247 -4.00 -7.57 18.08
N VAL A 248 -4.70 -8.49 18.74
CA VAL A 248 -4.49 -8.78 20.17
C VAL A 248 -3.06 -9.29 20.43
N GLY A 249 -2.52 -10.12 19.54
CA GLY A 249 -1.13 -10.57 19.60
C GLY A 249 -0.14 -9.42 19.47
N ALA A 250 -0.39 -8.48 18.54
CA ALA A 250 0.44 -7.29 18.36
C ALA A 250 0.43 -6.39 19.62
N ILE A 251 -0.74 -6.22 20.25
CA ILE A 251 -0.88 -5.47 21.51
C ILE A 251 -0.14 -6.19 22.65
N GLY A 252 -0.29 -7.51 22.78
CA GLY A 252 0.43 -8.30 23.79
C GLY A 252 1.95 -8.19 23.64
N THR A 253 2.44 -8.26 22.41
CA THR A 253 3.86 -8.07 22.06
C THR A 253 4.33 -6.64 22.40
N ALA A 254 3.51 -5.62 22.14
CA ALA A 254 3.81 -4.23 22.48
C ALA A 254 4.02 -4.04 23.99
N LEU A 255 3.15 -4.65 24.81
CA LEU A 255 3.24 -4.59 26.27
C LEU A 255 4.52 -5.25 26.78
N GLY A 256 4.91 -6.40 26.22
CA GLY A 256 6.21 -7.01 26.51
C GLY A 256 7.39 -6.08 26.19
N ASN A 257 7.38 -5.49 24.99
CA ASN A 257 8.43 -4.57 24.53
C ASN A 257 8.52 -3.27 25.36
N MET A 258 7.40 -2.81 25.93
CA MET A 258 7.36 -1.67 26.85
C MET A 258 8.23 -1.94 28.09
N VAL A 259 8.25 -3.17 28.60
CA VAL A 259 9.13 -3.57 29.71
C VAL A 259 10.59 -3.39 29.31
N GLY A 260 10.99 -3.88 28.14
CA GLY A 260 12.34 -3.67 27.60
C GLY A 260 12.69 -2.18 27.48
N SER A 261 11.75 -1.38 26.96
CA SER A 261 11.92 0.08 26.81
C SER A 261 12.14 0.81 28.13
N LEU A 262 11.49 0.36 29.20
CA LEU A 262 11.67 0.91 30.55
C LEU A 262 12.89 0.34 31.30
N THR A 263 13.58 -0.64 30.71
CA THR A 263 14.79 -1.28 31.24
C THR A 263 16.05 -0.65 30.67
N VAL A 264 16.11 -0.44 29.35
CA VAL A 264 17.27 0.13 28.64
C VAL A 264 17.61 1.54 29.15
N GLY A 265 18.91 1.87 29.23
CA GLY A 265 19.40 3.17 29.70
C GLY A 265 19.28 3.41 31.21
N LYS A 266 18.85 2.42 32.00
CA LYS A 266 18.78 2.53 33.46
C LYS A 266 20.02 1.92 34.10
N LYS A 267 20.72 2.70 34.94
CA LYS A 267 21.92 2.27 35.68
C LYS A 267 21.73 0.94 36.45
N LYS A 268 20.52 0.70 36.98
CA LYS A 268 20.19 -0.53 37.72
C LYS A 268 20.22 -1.80 36.85
N TYR A 269 20.00 -1.66 35.54
CA TYR A 269 19.86 -2.77 34.59
C TYR A 269 20.98 -2.80 33.54
N ALA A 270 22.12 -2.17 33.83
CA ALA A 270 23.26 -2.08 32.90
C ALA A 270 23.76 -3.47 32.47
N ASP A 271 23.73 -4.46 33.37
CA ASP A 271 24.22 -5.82 33.11
C ASP A 271 23.36 -6.59 32.09
N VAL A 272 22.10 -6.19 31.89
CA VAL A 272 21.16 -6.83 30.94
C VAL A 272 20.87 -5.95 29.73
N GLU A 273 21.49 -4.77 29.61
CA GLU A 273 21.10 -3.76 28.64
C GLU A 273 21.26 -4.23 27.18
N ALA A 274 22.39 -4.85 26.84
CA ALA A 274 22.63 -5.37 25.49
C ALA A 274 21.63 -6.47 25.11
N GLU A 275 21.33 -7.37 26.04
CA GLU A 275 20.32 -8.42 25.85
C GLU A 275 18.93 -7.82 25.66
N MET A 276 18.55 -6.82 26.47
CA MET A 276 17.26 -6.14 26.35
C MET A 276 17.13 -5.44 25.00
N GLN A 277 18.19 -4.83 24.46
CA GLN A 277 18.16 -4.22 23.14
C GLN A 277 17.92 -5.25 22.03
N GLU A 278 18.52 -6.43 22.11
CA GLU A 278 18.29 -7.51 21.15
C GLU A 278 16.85 -8.03 21.22
N LEU A 279 16.34 -8.29 22.42
CA LEU A 279 14.96 -8.75 22.63
C LEU A 279 13.95 -7.72 22.12
N LYS A 280 14.19 -6.43 22.37
CA LYS A 280 13.37 -5.33 21.84
C LYS A 280 13.33 -5.33 20.32
N ALA A 281 14.48 -5.49 19.65
CA ALA A 281 14.54 -5.50 18.19
C ALA A 281 13.72 -6.67 17.61
N LYS A 282 13.77 -7.85 18.25
CA LYS A 282 12.93 -9.00 17.87
C LYS A 282 11.44 -8.69 18.08
N CYS A 283 11.07 -8.06 19.20
CA CYS A 283 9.70 -7.62 19.44
C CYS A 283 9.20 -6.58 18.44
N ASP A 284 10.03 -5.61 18.02
CA ASP A 284 9.68 -4.60 17.03
C ASP A 284 9.36 -5.24 15.67
N VAL A 285 10.08 -6.31 15.30
CA VAL A 285 9.80 -7.11 14.10
C VAL A 285 8.49 -7.88 14.26
N LEU A 286 8.34 -8.65 15.35
CA LEU A 286 7.14 -9.46 15.60
C LEU A 286 5.86 -8.61 15.64
N GLN A 287 5.91 -7.42 16.25
CA GLN A 287 4.77 -6.51 16.28
C GLN A 287 4.34 -6.10 14.87
N LYS A 288 5.29 -5.77 13.99
CA LYS A 288 4.99 -5.41 12.59
C LYS A 288 4.45 -6.59 11.80
N GLU A 289 5.01 -7.77 12.01
CA GLU A 289 4.53 -9.01 11.38
C GLU A 289 3.08 -9.30 11.80
N LEU A 290 2.77 -9.24 13.11
CA LEU A 290 1.40 -9.44 13.62
C LEU A 290 0.42 -8.38 13.09
N LEU A 291 0.82 -7.12 12.98
CA LEU A 291 -0.02 -6.08 12.35
C LEU A 291 -0.27 -6.37 10.87
N THR A 292 0.74 -6.83 10.14
CA THR A 292 0.59 -7.23 8.73
C THR A 292 -0.38 -8.41 8.59
N LEU A 293 -0.39 -9.33 9.55
CA LEU A 293 -1.31 -10.48 9.56
C LEU A 293 -2.77 -10.09 9.76
N VAL A 294 -3.07 -8.90 10.32
CA VAL A 294 -4.45 -8.38 10.39
C VAL A 294 -5.02 -8.19 8.98
N GLU A 295 -4.22 -7.62 8.07
CA GLU A 295 -4.63 -7.42 6.67
C GLU A 295 -4.66 -8.73 5.91
N LYS A 296 -3.60 -9.52 6.06
CA LYS A 296 -3.44 -10.79 5.34
C LYS A 296 -4.61 -11.73 5.65
N ASP A 297 -5.13 -11.73 6.88
CA ASP A 297 -6.32 -12.52 7.25
C ASP A 297 -7.55 -12.09 6.45
N ALA A 298 -7.76 -10.79 6.28
CA ALA A 298 -8.84 -10.27 5.47
C ALA A 298 -8.68 -10.60 3.97
N GLU A 299 -7.46 -10.48 3.45
CA GLU A 299 -7.12 -10.78 2.06
C GLU A 299 -7.38 -12.25 1.71
N VAL A 300 -6.93 -13.19 2.56
CA VAL A 300 -7.12 -14.62 2.29
C VAL A 300 -8.56 -15.09 2.56
N PHE A 301 -9.33 -14.34 3.36
CA PHE A 301 -10.74 -14.65 3.62
C PHE A 301 -11.66 -14.26 2.46
N GLU A 302 -11.35 -13.22 1.68
CA GLU A 302 -12.22 -12.76 0.60
C GLU A 302 -12.47 -13.86 -0.48
N PRO A 303 -11.44 -14.57 -1.00
CA PRO A 303 -11.65 -15.70 -1.90
C PRO A 303 -12.47 -16.83 -1.28
N LEU A 304 -12.26 -17.11 0.01
CA LEU A 304 -13.01 -18.15 0.74
C LEU A 304 -14.49 -17.81 0.83
N SER A 305 -14.81 -16.55 1.17
CA SER A 305 -16.17 -16.02 1.21
C SER A 305 -16.88 -16.15 -0.16
N LYS A 306 -16.20 -15.78 -1.25
CA LYS A 306 -16.70 -15.94 -2.62
C LYS A 306 -16.94 -17.42 -2.97
N ALA A 307 -16.03 -18.31 -2.56
CA ALA A 307 -16.12 -19.74 -2.82
C ALA A 307 -17.37 -20.37 -2.15
N TYR A 308 -17.79 -19.89 -0.97
CA TYR A 308 -19.04 -20.35 -0.35
C TYR A 308 -20.27 -20.06 -1.23
N GLY A 309 -20.27 -18.94 -1.95
CA GLY A 309 -21.35 -18.51 -2.84
C GLY A 309 -21.40 -19.21 -4.21
N MET A 310 -20.42 -20.05 -4.57
CA MET A 310 -20.38 -20.70 -5.89
C MET A 310 -21.60 -21.63 -6.13
N PRO A 311 -22.09 -21.72 -7.39
CA PRO A 311 -23.16 -22.65 -7.80
C PRO A 311 -22.87 -24.10 -7.43
N ARG A 312 -23.94 -24.91 -7.34
CA ARG A 312 -23.86 -26.31 -6.88
C ARG A 312 -24.96 -27.21 -7.45
N GLU A 313 -25.58 -26.80 -8.55
CA GLU A 313 -26.74 -27.49 -9.13
C GLU A 313 -26.30 -28.63 -10.04
N THR A 314 -25.19 -28.45 -10.79
CA THR A 314 -24.64 -29.49 -11.66
C THR A 314 -23.45 -30.23 -11.02
N GLU A 315 -23.15 -31.43 -11.51
CA GLU A 315 -21.96 -32.18 -11.07
C GLU A 315 -20.65 -31.46 -11.42
N GLU A 316 -20.62 -30.73 -12.54
CA GLU A 316 -19.49 -29.89 -12.94
C GLU A 316 -19.30 -28.72 -11.97
N GLU A 317 -20.38 -28.03 -11.60
CA GLU A 317 -20.35 -26.95 -10.62
C GLU A 317 -19.90 -27.44 -9.24
N LYS A 318 -20.37 -28.61 -8.79
CA LYS A 318 -19.93 -29.23 -7.54
C LYS A 318 -18.45 -29.59 -7.55
N ALA A 319 -17.96 -30.14 -8.66
CA ALA A 319 -16.55 -30.47 -8.82
C ALA A 319 -15.66 -29.22 -8.81
N GLU A 320 -16.08 -28.16 -9.51
CA GLU A 320 -15.34 -26.91 -9.55
C GLU A 320 -15.36 -26.17 -8.21
N LYS A 321 -16.52 -26.10 -7.55
CA LYS A 321 -16.62 -25.55 -6.18
C LYS A 321 -15.72 -26.30 -5.21
N ALA A 322 -15.68 -27.63 -5.29
CA ALA A 322 -14.80 -28.44 -4.47
C ALA A 322 -13.32 -28.15 -4.74
N ARG A 323 -12.93 -27.98 -6.02
CA ARG A 323 -11.55 -27.65 -6.41
C ARG A 323 -11.13 -26.29 -5.87
N VAL A 324 -11.97 -25.27 -6.08
CA VAL A 324 -11.70 -23.90 -5.58
C VAL A 324 -11.63 -23.88 -4.06
N MET A 325 -12.59 -24.53 -3.39
CA MET A 325 -12.64 -24.59 -1.92
C MET A 325 -11.36 -25.18 -1.32
N GLU A 326 -10.81 -26.23 -1.92
CA GLU A 326 -9.56 -26.85 -1.44
C GLU A 326 -8.35 -25.91 -1.58
N ILE A 327 -8.32 -25.04 -2.60
CA ILE A 327 -7.26 -24.05 -2.79
C ILE A 327 -7.40 -22.95 -1.73
N VAL A 328 -8.57 -22.31 -1.67
CA VAL A 328 -8.76 -21.14 -0.79
C VAL A 328 -8.72 -21.50 0.70
N LEU A 329 -9.09 -22.73 1.09
CA LEU A 329 -8.97 -23.17 2.48
C LEU A 329 -7.51 -23.31 2.93
N LYS A 330 -6.59 -23.71 2.03
CA LYS A 330 -5.16 -23.79 2.37
C LYS A 330 -4.61 -22.40 2.66
N ASP A 331 -4.91 -21.44 1.79
CA ASP A 331 -4.49 -20.06 1.97
C ASP A 331 -5.10 -19.44 3.24
N ALA A 332 -6.42 -19.63 3.44
CA ALA A 332 -7.12 -19.15 4.63
C ALA A 332 -6.63 -19.79 5.94
N CYS A 333 -6.08 -21.00 5.90
CA CYS A 333 -5.50 -21.65 7.07
C CYS A 333 -4.05 -21.23 7.35
N SER A 334 -3.34 -20.70 6.35
CA SER A 334 -1.94 -20.30 6.49
C SER A 334 -1.77 -19.11 7.45
N VAL A 335 -2.67 -18.12 7.37
CA VAL A 335 -2.57 -16.90 8.18
C VAL A 335 -2.81 -17.16 9.67
N PRO A 336 -3.88 -17.87 10.10
CA PRO A 336 -4.04 -18.25 11.49
C PRO A 336 -2.88 -19.07 12.05
N MET A 337 -2.30 -19.97 11.26
CA MET A 337 -1.11 -20.74 11.66
C MET A 337 0.10 -19.81 11.92
N GLU A 338 0.33 -18.85 11.03
CA GLU A 338 1.39 -17.84 11.19
C GLU A 338 1.14 -16.97 12.43
N ILE A 339 -0.11 -16.55 12.70
CA ILE A 339 -0.46 -15.81 13.92
C ILE A 339 -0.12 -16.63 15.17
N MET A 340 -0.43 -17.93 15.18
CA MET A 340 -0.10 -18.82 16.31
C MET A 340 1.41 -18.87 16.55
N GLU A 341 2.21 -19.08 15.50
CA GLU A 341 3.67 -19.13 15.59
C GLU A 341 4.24 -17.82 16.15
N LYS A 342 3.78 -16.67 15.65
CA LYS A 342 4.22 -15.36 16.11
C LYS A 342 3.83 -15.07 17.56
N CYS A 343 2.66 -15.54 18.00
CA CYS A 343 2.26 -15.46 19.41
C CYS A 343 3.15 -16.34 20.30
N CYS A 344 3.58 -17.51 19.81
CA CYS A 344 4.52 -18.38 20.52
C CYS A 344 5.89 -17.69 20.71
N GLU A 345 6.43 -17.09 19.65
CA GLU A 345 7.67 -16.30 19.72
C GLU A 345 7.53 -15.12 20.71
N ALA A 346 6.40 -14.40 20.66
CA ALA A 346 6.13 -13.29 21.57
C ALA A 346 6.08 -13.73 23.05
N ILE A 347 5.46 -14.86 23.37
CA ILE A 347 5.41 -15.41 24.73
C ILE A 347 6.82 -15.73 25.25
N GLU A 348 7.70 -16.28 24.40
CA GLU A 348 9.10 -16.53 24.76
C GLU A 348 9.87 -15.23 25.06
N LEU A 349 9.68 -14.17 24.27
CA LEU A 349 10.31 -12.87 24.55
C LEU A 349 9.75 -12.25 25.84
N ILE A 350 8.43 -12.31 26.05
CA ILE A 350 7.77 -11.79 27.25
C ILE A 350 8.27 -12.48 28.51
N LYS A 351 8.58 -13.78 28.44
CA LYS A 351 9.21 -14.53 29.54
C LYS A 351 10.54 -13.90 29.96
N GLU A 352 11.40 -13.56 28.99
CA GLU A 352 12.70 -12.94 29.27
C GLU A 352 12.53 -11.53 29.84
N PHE A 353 11.60 -10.74 29.31
CA PHE A 353 11.26 -9.41 29.86
C PHE A 353 10.72 -9.51 31.29
N ALA A 354 9.85 -10.47 31.59
CA ALA A 354 9.33 -10.69 32.94
C ALA A 354 10.44 -11.10 33.94
N ALA A 355 11.45 -11.84 33.46
CA ALA A 355 12.55 -12.32 34.29
C ALA A 355 13.57 -11.22 34.61
N LYS A 356 13.97 -10.44 33.60
CA LYS A 356 15.15 -9.55 33.66
C LYS A 356 14.82 -8.06 33.53
N GLY A 357 13.62 -7.74 33.06
CA GLY A 357 13.20 -6.38 32.76
C GLY A 357 12.83 -5.55 33.99
N SER A 358 12.41 -4.33 33.71
CA SER A 358 12.10 -3.33 34.73
C SER A 358 10.94 -3.76 35.62
N ALA A 359 11.20 -3.85 36.93
CA ALA A 359 10.17 -4.13 37.93
C ALA A 359 9.02 -3.10 37.93
N LEU A 360 9.22 -1.89 37.39
CA LEU A 360 8.19 -0.86 37.27
C LEU A 360 7.08 -1.22 36.26
N ALA A 361 7.42 -2.06 35.28
CA ALA A 361 6.53 -2.44 34.18
C ALA A 361 6.23 -3.94 34.22
N ILE A 362 6.46 -4.59 35.36
CA ILE A 362 6.31 -6.04 35.47
C ILE A 362 4.86 -6.50 35.24
N SER A 363 3.88 -5.64 35.57
CA SER A 363 2.48 -5.87 35.24
C SER A 363 2.25 -5.95 33.74
N ASP A 364 2.97 -5.16 32.93
CA ASP A 364 2.82 -5.14 31.46
C ASP A 364 3.28 -6.45 30.85
N ALA A 365 4.34 -7.09 31.39
CA ALA A 365 4.72 -8.45 30.99
C ALA A 365 3.63 -9.47 31.29
N GLY A 366 2.97 -9.36 32.46
CA GLY A 366 1.86 -10.25 32.82
C GLY A 366 0.65 -10.11 31.89
N VAL A 367 0.24 -8.86 31.59
CA VAL A 367 -0.85 -8.60 30.65
C VAL A 367 -0.48 -9.03 29.23
N GLY A 368 0.76 -8.75 28.79
CA GLY A 368 1.28 -9.17 27.49
C GLY A 368 1.19 -10.68 27.30
N ALA A 369 1.61 -11.46 28.30
CA ALA A 369 1.52 -12.93 28.24
C ALA A 369 0.06 -13.42 28.11
N VAL A 370 -0.88 -12.83 28.85
CA VAL A 370 -2.30 -13.17 28.77
C VAL A 370 -2.87 -12.83 27.39
N PHE A 371 -2.50 -11.70 26.80
CA PHE A 371 -2.98 -11.29 25.48
C PHE A 371 -2.42 -12.17 24.38
N CYS A 372 -1.11 -12.48 24.39
CA CYS A 372 -0.53 -13.40 23.42
C CYS A 372 -1.11 -14.82 23.56
N LYS A 373 -1.44 -15.28 24.77
CA LYS A 373 -2.18 -16.52 24.98
C LYS A 373 -3.57 -16.47 24.35
N ALA A 374 -4.35 -15.43 24.62
CA ALA A 374 -5.68 -15.28 24.06
C ALA A 374 -5.66 -15.20 22.53
N ALA A 375 -4.67 -14.52 21.94
CA ALA A 375 -4.44 -14.46 20.51
C ALA A 375 -4.08 -15.84 19.92
N LEU A 376 -3.18 -16.59 20.56
CA LEU A 376 -2.83 -17.95 20.17
C LEU A 376 -4.04 -18.89 20.19
N GLU A 377 -4.81 -18.87 21.27
CA GLU A 377 -6.03 -19.68 21.40
C GLU A 377 -7.09 -19.26 20.36
N GLY A 378 -7.28 -17.95 20.15
CA GLY A 378 -8.21 -17.39 19.16
C GLY A 378 -7.84 -17.77 17.72
N ALA A 379 -6.56 -17.67 17.36
CA ALA A 379 -6.07 -18.07 16.05
C ALA A 379 -6.24 -19.58 15.81
N SER A 380 -6.06 -20.42 16.84
CA SER A 380 -6.25 -21.87 16.70
C SER A 380 -7.68 -22.26 16.29
N LEU A 381 -8.70 -21.54 16.78
CA LEU A 381 -10.08 -21.77 16.36
C LEU A 381 -10.29 -21.52 14.86
N ASN A 382 -9.57 -20.55 14.29
CA ASN A 382 -9.58 -20.26 12.87
C ASN A 382 -8.82 -21.33 12.05
N VAL A 383 -7.76 -21.92 12.61
CA VAL A 383 -7.11 -23.12 12.03
C VAL A 383 -8.13 -24.27 11.98
N TYR A 384 -8.74 -24.63 13.12
CA TYR A 384 -9.60 -25.81 13.21
C TYR A 384 -10.86 -25.71 12.34
N ILE A 385 -11.47 -24.52 12.20
CA ILE A 385 -12.64 -24.37 11.33
C ILE A 385 -12.30 -24.54 9.85
N ASN A 386 -11.11 -24.09 9.44
CA ASN A 386 -10.61 -24.27 8.08
C ASN A 386 -10.20 -25.72 7.82
N THR A 387 -9.40 -26.35 8.69
CA THR A 387 -8.98 -27.76 8.53
C THR A 387 -10.15 -28.74 8.60
N LYS A 388 -11.22 -28.43 9.34
CA LYS A 388 -12.47 -29.21 9.33
C LYS A 388 -13.12 -29.24 7.94
N SER A 389 -12.93 -28.18 7.15
CA SER A 389 -13.54 -28.04 5.83
C SER A 389 -12.66 -28.57 4.70
N MET A 390 -11.40 -28.91 4.96
CA MET A 390 -10.44 -29.44 3.98
C MET A 390 -10.74 -30.90 3.61
N LYS A 391 -10.61 -31.22 2.32
CA LYS A 391 -10.73 -32.59 1.80
C LYS A 391 -9.45 -33.39 1.99
N ASN A 392 -8.29 -32.78 1.82
CA ASN A 392 -7.02 -33.44 2.13
C ASN A 392 -6.90 -33.62 3.66
N ARG A 393 -7.32 -34.80 4.14
CA ARG A 393 -7.35 -35.10 5.57
C ARG A 393 -5.96 -35.24 6.19
N GLU A 394 -5.00 -35.79 5.45
CA GLU A 394 -3.62 -35.92 5.91
C GLU A 394 -3.00 -34.55 6.19
N TYR A 395 -3.12 -33.62 5.26
CA TYR A 395 -2.64 -32.24 5.45
C TYR A 395 -3.40 -31.50 6.56
N ALA A 396 -4.72 -31.69 6.65
CA ALA A 396 -5.52 -31.11 7.73
C ALA A 396 -5.10 -31.61 9.11
N GLU A 397 -4.77 -32.90 9.24
CA GLU A 397 -4.29 -33.51 10.49
C GLU A 397 -2.87 -33.05 10.85
N GLU A 398 -2.00 -32.85 9.86
CA GLU A 398 -0.67 -32.26 10.06
C GLU A 398 -0.78 -30.85 10.67
N LEU A 399 -1.63 -29.98 10.09
CA LEU A 399 -1.88 -28.63 10.60
C LEU A 399 -2.49 -28.65 12.00
N ASN A 400 -3.44 -29.54 12.26
CA ASN A 400 -4.04 -29.68 13.58
C ASN A 400 -3.00 -30.12 14.62
N ALA A 401 -2.17 -31.11 14.30
CA ALA A 401 -1.11 -31.58 15.20
C ALA A 401 -0.11 -30.47 15.54
N LYS A 402 0.21 -29.61 14.57
CA LYS A 402 1.06 -28.43 14.77
C LYS A 402 0.41 -27.40 15.70
N ALA A 403 -0.87 -27.09 15.48
CA ALA A 403 -1.63 -26.20 16.37
C ALA A 403 -1.74 -26.76 17.79
N ASP A 404 -2.04 -28.05 17.93
CA ASP A 404 -2.15 -28.76 19.21
C ASP A 404 -0.82 -28.74 19.98
N ALA A 405 0.31 -28.92 19.29
CA ALA A 405 1.63 -28.84 19.90
C ALA A 405 1.94 -27.44 20.47
N MET A 406 1.55 -26.39 19.74
CA MET A 406 1.67 -25.01 20.23
C MET A 406 0.77 -24.76 21.46
N LEU A 407 -0.49 -25.20 21.41
CA LEU A 407 -1.44 -25.05 22.53
C LEU A 407 -1.08 -25.89 23.76
N ALA A 408 -0.37 -27.01 23.59
CA ALA A 408 0.12 -27.79 24.70
C ALA A 408 1.29 -27.12 25.44
N LYS A 409 2.10 -26.30 24.74
CA LYS A 409 3.32 -25.70 25.28
C LYS A 409 3.13 -24.27 25.80
N TYR A 410 2.51 -23.40 25.00
CA TYR A 410 2.61 -21.95 25.20
C TYR A 410 1.56 -21.34 26.14
N PRO A 411 0.28 -21.76 26.12
CA PRO A 411 -0.69 -21.31 27.12
C PRO A 411 -0.25 -21.61 28.57
N PRO A 412 0.27 -22.81 28.92
CA PRO A 412 0.83 -23.05 30.25
C PRO A 412 2.01 -22.12 30.58
N MET A 413 2.89 -21.86 29.61
CA MET A 413 4.02 -20.93 29.80
C MET A 413 3.53 -19.49 30.07
N ALA A 414 2.49 -19.03 29.36
CA ALA A 414 1.90 -17.73 29.60
C ALA A 414 1.24 -17.65 31.00
N ASP A 415 0.58 -18.71 31.45
CA ASP A 415 0.01 -18.80 32.79
C ASP A 415 1.10 -18.78 33.88
N GLU A 416 2.24 -19.44 33.66
CA GLU A 416 3.41 -19.39 34.54
C GLU A 416 4.00 -17.97 34.63
N ILE A 417 4.14 -17.28 33.50
CA ILE A 417 4.60 -15.88 33.46
C ILE A 417 3.64 -15.01 34.28
N PHE A 418 2.35 -15.11 34.03
CA PHE A 418 1.33 -14.35 34.75
C PHE A 418 1.36 -14.64 36.26
N ALA A 419 1.43 -15.91 36.66
CA ALA A 419 1.50 -16.32 38.06
C ALA A 419 2.77 -15.79 38.75
N SER A 420 3.92 -15.82 38.07
CA SER A 420 5.17 -15.24 38.56
C SER A 420 5.06 -13.73 38.75
N VAL A 421 4.47 -13.00 37.80
CA VAL A 421 4.22 -11.56 37.92
C VAL A 421 3.28 -11.28 39.10
N LEU A 422 2.17 -12.01 39.20
CA LEU A 422 1.18 -11.84 40.27
C LEU A 422 1.80 -12.06 41.65
N GLY A 423 2.63 -13.08 41.82
CA GLY A 423 3.34 -13.38 43.07
C GLY A 423 4.44 -12.38 43.44
N ARG A 424 4.85 -11.49 42.53
CA ARG A 424 5.76 -10.37 42.82
C ARG A 424 5.01 -9.08 43.17
N LEU A 425 3.72 -9.00 42.83
CA LEU A 425 2.85 -7.85 43.09
C LEU A 425 2.07 -7.99 44.41
N LYS A 426 1.83 -9.22 44.86
CA LYS A 426 1.20 -9.57 46.13
C LYS A 426 2.24 -10.15 47.07
#